data_AF-A0A2K0UF62-F1
#
_entry.id   AF-A0A2K0UF62-F1
#
_cell.length_a   1.000
_cell.length_b   1.000
_cell.length_c   1.000
_cell.angle_alpha   90.00
_cell.angle_beta   90.00
_cell.angle_gamma   90.00
#
_symmetry.space_group_name_H-M   'P 1'
#
loop_
_entity.id
_entity.type
_entity.pdbx_description
1 polymer ?
#
loop_
_entity_poly.entity_id
_entity_poly.type
_entity_poly.pdbx_seq_one_letter_code
_entity_poly.pdbx_strand_id
1 'polypeptide(L)'
;MPFESYVRSADGSELKVIGIGTVTLLTKVSPNKTGPRSHGTLRLTNVLHVPSAICNIIGQPILEGYNIITRGVEGNITDFSDGRSVAYFKRQMEGAKNFEIRLSGPPIGPKVGPSPFHPSMMYCIRATWPDSERERFAALQASRQPAAASLDLAPSEKTWLKKHFQSEFQFLQIYGLSVFREEDREEGRTILRTIMAHNEDGASDNKKSDGFDFETR
;
A
#
# COMPACT_ATOMS: atom_id res chain seq x y z
N MET A 1 14.78 13.87 -0.96
CA MET A 1 14.75 14.40 0.42
C MET A 1 13.48 13.92 1.12
N PRO A 2 13.52 13.62 2.43
CA PRO A 2 12.32 13.27 3.18
C PRO A 2 11.33 14.46 3.19
N PHE A 3 10.03 14.16 3.19
CA PHE A 3 9.00 15.20 3.28
C PHE A 3 8.95 15.72 4.71
N GLU A 4 9.44 16.94 4.92
CA GLU A 4 9.31 17.64 6.19
C GLU A 4 7.87 18.16 6.34
N SER A 5 7.32 18.09 7.55
CA SER A 5 5.96 18.51 7.89
C SER A 5 5.86 18.76 9.41
N TYR A 6 4.66 19.00 9.92
CA TYR A 6 4.40 19.02 11.37
C TYR A 6 3.03 18.44 11.72
N VAL A 7 2.83 18.11 13.00
CA VAL A 7 1.53 17.80 13.60
C VAL A 7 1.26 18.70 14.80
N ARG A 8 -0.01 18.99 15.08
CA ARG A 8 -0.44 19.73 16.28
C ARG A 8 -0.84 18.76 17.37
N SER A 9 -0.18 18.88 18.52
CA SER A 9 -0.47 18.14 19.75
C SER A 9 -1.76 18.64 20.43
N ALA A 10 -2.24 17.91 21.44
CA ALA A 10 -3.41 18.25 22.24
C ALA A 10 -3.29 19.61 22.96
N ASP A 11 -2.07 20.00 23.33
CA ASP A 11 -1.73 21.27 23.99
C ASP A 11 -1.51 22.44 23.01
N GLY A 12 -1.71 22.20 21.71
CA GLY A 12 -1.48 23.18 20.65
C GLY A 12 -0.03 23.29 20.18
N SER A 13 0.91 22.57 20.81
CA SER A 13 2.31 22.56 20.37
C SER A 13 2.47 21.91 18.99
N GLU A 14 3.43 22.40 18.20
CA GLU A 14 3.78 21.85 16.89
C GLU A 14 4.97 20.89 17.03
N LEU A 15 4.75 19.64 16.63
CA LEU A 15 5.78 18.60 16.64
C LEU A 15 6.27 18.35 15.21
N LYS A 16 7.58 18.44 15.00
CA LYS A 16 8.20 18.28 13.68
C LYS A 16 8.05 16.84 13.17
N VAL A 17 7.50 16.69 11.97
CA VAL A 17 7.52 15.45 11.18
C VAL A 17 8.75 15.51 10.28
N ILE A 18 9.67 14.57 10.46
CA ILE A 18 10.92 14.52 9.67
C ILE A 18 10.85 13.55 8.50
N GLY A 19 9.73 12.84 8.35
CA GLY A 19 9.51 11.91 7.25
C GLY A 19 8.14 11.26 7.32
N ILE A 20 7.67 10.84 6.15
CA ILE A 20 6.42 10.09 5.97
C ILE A 20 6.77 8.82 5.20
N GLY A 21 6.30 7.67 5.68
CA GLY A 21 6.70 6.39 5.11
C GLY A 21 5.70 5.26 5.31
N THR A 22 6.14 4.07 4.90
CA THR A 22 5.43 2.81 5.14
C THR A 22 6.14 2.03 6.22
N VAL A 23 5.40 1.54 7.20
CA VAL A 23 5.90 0.66 8.27
C VAL A 23 5.24 -0.70 8.15
N THR A 24 6.05 -1.74 8.05
CA THR A 24 5.59 -3.12 7.99
C THR A 24 5.83 -3.79 9.34
N LEU A 25 4.76 -4.21 10.01
CA LEU A 25 4.79 -4.87 11.31
C LEU A 25 4.49 -6.36 11.13
N LEU A 26 5.38 -7.22 11.63
CA LEU A 26 5.12 -8.65 11.75
C LEU A 26 4.36 -8.91 13.03
N THR A 27 3.16 -9.46 12.90
CA THR A 27 2.16 -9.52 13.97
C THR A 27 1.68 -10.95 14.18
N LYS A 28 1.09 -11.21 15.35
CA LYS A 28 0.28 -12.41 15.56
C LYS A 28 -1.14 -12.16 15.09
N VAL A 29 -1.75 -13.14 14.43
CA VAL A 29 -3.11 -13.02 13.88
C VAL A 29 -4.21 -13.45 14.87
N SER A 30 -3.84 -14.17 15.93
CA SER A 30 -4.74 -14.65 16.98
C SER A 30 -3.94 -15.07 18.22
N PRO A 31 -4.49 -14.90 19.44
CA PRO A 31 -3.83 -15.34 20.68
C PRO A 31 -3.66 -16.87 20.76
N ASN A 32 -4.59 -17.63 20.17
CA ASN A 32 -4.66 -19.09 20.33
C ASN A 32 -4.01 -19.85 19.17
N LYS A 33 -3.53 -19.14 18.13
CA LYS A 33 -2.86 -19.77 16.99
C LYS A 33 -1.36 -19.89 17.23
N THR A 34 -0.83 -21.06 16.90
CA THR A 34 0.61 -21.38 16.93
C THR A 34 1.09 -21.82 15.53
N GLY A 35 2.41 -21.92 15.36
CA GLY A 35 3.03 -22.30 14.09
C GLY A 35 3.04 -21.19 13.01
N PRO A 36 3.52 -21.50 11.80
CA PRO A 36 3.77 -20.50 10.75
C PRO A 36 2.54 -19.68 10.35
N ARG A 37 1.35 -20.30 10.35
CA ARG A 37 0.08 -19.63 10.02
C ARG A 37 -0.46 -18.72 11.13
N SER A 38 0.23 -18.63 12.27
CA SER A 38 -0.13 -17.73 13.37
C SER A 38 0.40 -16.31 13.20
N HIS A 39 1.13 -16.05 12.11
CA HIS A 39 1.79 -14.79 11.82
C HIS A 39 1.11 -14.07 10.65
N GLY A 40 1.08 -12.75 10.75
CA GLY A 40 0.53 -11.84 9.77
C GLY A 40 1.45 -10.66 9.54
N THR A 41 1.11 -9.86 8.55
CA THR A 41 1.84 -8.65 8.18
C THR A 41 0.86 -7.50 8.16
N LEU A 42 1.06 -6.52 9.02
CA LEU A 42 0.30 -5.29 9.04
C LEU A 42 1.12 -4.19 8.39
N ARG A 43 0.68 -3.70 7.23
CA ARG A 43 1.38 -2.66 6.46
C ARG A 43 0.70 -1.32 6.67
N LEU A 44 1.35 -0.44 7.41
CA LEU A 44 0.88 0.90 7.73
C LEU A 44 1.47 1.88 6.72
N THR A 45 0.65 2.52 5.89
CA THR A 45 1.08 3.57 4.96
C THR A 45 0.86 4.95 5.55
N ASN A 46 1.55 5.96 5.01
CA ASN A 46 1.44 7.35 5.43
C ASN A 46 1.70 7.57 6.93
N VAL A 47 2.65 6.81 7.49
CA VAL A 47 3.05 6.93 8.91
C VAL A 47 3.91 8.16 9.08
N LEU A 48 3.51 9.05 9.99
CA LEU A 48 4.25 10.27 10.32
C LEU A 48 5.34 9.95 11.35
N HIS A 49 6.60 10.20 10.99
CA HIS A 49 7.72 10.02 11.90
C HIS A 49 8.00 11.33 12.68
N VAL A 50 7.71 11.28 13.98
CA VAL A 50 7.82 12.41 14.91
C VAL A 50 8.75 12.02 16.07
N PRO A 51 10.07 12.25 15.96
CA PRO A 51 11.03 11.80 16.97
C PRO A 51 10.84 12.40 18.37
N SER A 52 10.23 13.59 18.45
CA SER A 52 9.90 14.24 19.73
C SER A 52 8.67 13.66 20.41
N ALA A 53 7.86 12.86 19.69
CA ALA A 53 6.71 12.17 20.25
C ALA A 53 7.13 10.82 20.84
N ILE A 54 6.40 10.37 21.86
CA ILE A 54 6.61 9.07 22.51
C ILE A 54 6.30 7.87 21.61
N CYS A 55 5.60 8.09 20.49
CA CYS A 55 5.28 7.07 19.48
C CYS A 55 5.04 7.70 18.10
N ASN A 56 5.19 6.90 17.04
CA ASN A 56 4.74 7.29 15.71
C ASN A 56 3.20 7.34 15.64
N ILE A 57 2.67 8.14 14.70
CA ILE A 57 1.24 8.41 14.60
C ILE A 57 0.73 7.99 13.23
N ILE A 58 -0.36 7.22 13.22
CA ILE A 58 -1.13 6.91 12.02
C ILE A 58 -2.56 7.41 12.20
N GLY A 59 -3.05 8.12 11.19
CA GLY A 59 -4.41 8.64 11.16
C GLY A 59 -5.43 7.64 10.63
N GLN A 60 -6.60 8.17 10.27
CA GLN A 60 -7.69 7.39 9.68
C GLN A 60 -7.37 6.59 8.40
N PRO A 61 -6.38 6.92 7.54
CA PRO A 61 -6.11 6.13 6.33
C PRO A 61 -5.86 4.62 6.57
N ILE A 62 -5.51 4.21 7.80
CA ILE A 62 -5.46 2.79 8.17
C ILE A 62 -6.79 2.06 7.90
N LEU A 63 -7.91 2.77 7.98
CA LEU A 63 -9.26 2.24 7.79
C LEU A 63 -9.62 2.01 6.31
N GLU A 64 -8.80 2.50 5.37
CA GLU A 64 -8.99 2.25 3.94
C GLU A 64 -8.59 0.81 3.56
N GLY A 65 -7.58 0.26 4.24
CA GLY A 65 -7.08 -1.10 3.98
C GLY A 65 -7.46 -2.13 5.04
N TYR A 66 -7.88 -1.69 6.23
CA TYR A 66 -8.12 -2.57 7.36
C TYR A 66 -9.41 -2.26 8.09
N ASN A 67 -10.09 -3.32 8.51
CA ASN A 67 -11.17 -3.22 9.47
C ASN A 67 -10.61 -3.43 10.88
N ILE A 68 -10.85 -2.47 11.78
CA ILE A 68 -10.39 -2.50 13.16
C ILE A 68 -11.60 -2.63 14.07
N ILE A 69 -11.74 -3.79 14.72
CA ILE A 69 -12.83 -4.07 15.65
C ILE A 69 -12.26 -4.22 17.05
N THR A 70 -12.71 -3.35 17.96
CA THR A 70 -12.42 -3.44 19.39
C THR A 70 -13.67 -3.84 20.16
N ARG A 71 -13.57 -4.83 21.04
CA ARG A 71 -14.65 -5.31 21.92
C ARG A 71 -14.14 -5.36 23.36
N GLY A 72 -14.54 -4.39 24.17
CA GLY A 72 -14.08 -4.28 25.56
C GLY A 72 -12.56 -4.13 25.66
N VAL A 73 -11.89 -5.16 26.16
CA VAL A 73 -10.44 -5.19 26.44
C VAL A 73 -9.60 -5.88 25.37
N GLU A 74 -10.22 -6.31 24.26
CA GLU A 74 -9.55 -7.01 23.17
C GLU A 74 -10.06 -6.51 21.81
N GLY A 75 -9.38 -6.91 20.74
CA GLY A 75 -9.80 -6.58 19.38
C GLY A 75 -8.90 -7.17 18.33
N ASN A 76 -9.35 -7.10 17.09
CA ASN A 76 -8.67 -7.64 15.93
C ASN A 76 -8.65 -6.65 14.78
N ILE A 77 -7.63 -6.82 13.92
CA ILE A 77 -7.47 -6.09 12.67
C ILE A 77 -7.54 -7.12 11.55
N THR A 78 -8.47 -6.92 10.63
CA THR A 78 -8.61 -7.75 9.44
C THR A 78 -8.32 -6.94 8.19
N ASP A 79 -7.73 -7.58 7.19
CA ASP A 79 -7.61 -7.00 5.86
C ASP A 79 -9.02 -6.76 5.29
N PHE A 80 -9.25 -5.59 4.71
CA PHE A 80 -10.56 -5.23 4.17
C PHE A 80 -10.89 -5.99 2.89
N SER A 81 -9.88 -6.39 2.11
CA SER A 81 -10.08 -7.03 0.81
C SER A 81 -10.54 -8.48 0.89
N ASP A 82 -9.97 -9.26 1.80
CA ASP A 82 -10.24 -10.71 1.95
C ASP A 82 -10.81 -11.10 3.32
N GLY A 83 -10.93 -10.14 4.25
CA GLY A 83 -11.46 -10.37 5.61
C GLY A 83 -10.49 -11.15 6.53
N ARG A 84 -9.27 -11.44 6.09
CA ARG A 84 -8.32 -12.24 6.86
C ARG A 84 -7.80 -11.46 8.07
N SER A 85 -7.73 -12.11 9.23
CA SER A 85 -7.05 -11.53 10.40
C SER A 85 -5.56 -11.34 10.13
N VAL A 86 -5.09 -10.09 10.26
CA VAL A 86 -3.69 -9.72 10.11
C VAL A 86 -3.04 -9.38 11.45
N ALA A 87 -3.80 -8.92 12.43
CA ALA A 87 -3.29 -8.62 13.76
C ALA A 87 -4.37 -8.73 14.84
N TYR A 88 -3.95 -8.82 16.09
CA TYR A 88 -4.85 -8.65 17.24
C TYR A 88 -4.21 -7.76 18.31
N PHE A 89 -5.06 -7.10 19.10
CA PHE A 89 -4.62 -6.33 20.26
C PHE A 89 -4.42 -7.25 21.46
N LYS A 90 -3.31 -7.08 22.17
CA LYS A 90 -3.08 -7.71 23.46
C LYS A 90 -4.27 -7.42 24.36
N ARG A 91 -4.70 -8.45 25.12
CA ARG A 91 -5.73 -8.26 26.12
C ARG A 91 -5.26 -7.21 27.12
N GLN A 92 -6.06 -6.17 27.28
CA GLN A 92 -5.82 -5.10 28.22
C GLN A 92 -6.05 -5.66 29.63
N MET A 93 -4.96 -5.90 30.35
CA MET A 93 -4.97 -6.25 31.78
C MET A 93 -5.07 -4.97 32.61
N GLU A 94 -5.49 -5.08 33.87
CA GLU A 94 -5.63 -3.94 34.79
C GLU A 94 -4.42 -2.99 34.71
N GLY A 95 -4.68 -1.73 34.36
CA GLY A 95 -3.67 -0.67 34.24
C GLY A 95 -3.35 -0.26 32.80
N ALA A 96 -3.18 -1.19 31.85
CA ALA A 96 -2.98 -0.78 30.46
C ALA A 96 -4.23 -0.04 29.96
N LYS A 97 -4.10 1.17 29.40
CA LYS A 97 -5.25 1.94 28.85
C LYS A 97 -5.28 2.03 27.33
N ASN A 98 -4.18 1.66 26.67
CA ASN A 98 -4.02 1.75 25.23
C ASN A 98 -4.06 0.35 24.60
N PHE A 99 -4.75 0.22 23.46
CA PHE A 99 -4.70 -0.99 22.65
C PHE A 99 -3.29 -1.15 22.05
N GLU A 100 -2.65 -2.28 22.33
CA GLU A 100 -1.32 -2.60 21.81
C GLU A 100 -1.37 -3.83 20.92
N ILE A 101 -0.84 -3.73 19.70
CA ILE A 101 -0.78 -4.87 18.78
C ILE A 101 0.20 -5.92 19.29
N ARG A 102 -0.16 -7.21 19.21
CA ARG A 102 0.78 -8.29 19.47
C ARG A 102 1.72 -8.49 18.28
N LEU A 103 2.94 -7.99 18.40
CA LEU A 103 4.02 -8.29 17.46
C LEU A 103 4.44 -9.77 17.53
N SER A 104 4.89 -10.29 16.40
CA SER A 104 5.64 -11.53 16.34
C SER A 104 6.98 -11.34 17.03
N GLY A 105 7.36 -12.27 17.92
CA GLY A 105 8.70 -12.31 18.49
C GLY A 105 9.69 -13.01 17.55
N PRO A 106 10.99 -13.00 17.91
CA PRO A 106 12.01 -13.78 17.23
C PRO A 106 11.64 -15.29 17.17
N PRO A 107 12.03 -16.01 16.10
CA PRO A 107 12.85 -15.55 14.97
C PRO A 107 12.06 -14.83 13.87
N ILE A 108 10.73 -14.76 13.95
CA ILE A 108 9.89 -14.26 12.86
C ILE A 108 9.83 -12.74 12.87
N GLY A 109 9.52 -12.14 14.02
CA GLY A 109 9.48 -10.69 14.16
C GLY A 109 10.66 -10.13 14.98
N PRO A 110 10.82 -8.80 14.99
CA PRO A 110 11.95 -8.16 15.64
C PRO A 110 11.90 -8.29 17.16
N LYS A 111 13.07 -8.28 17.79
CA LYS A 111 13.17 -8.03 19.23
C LYS A 111 12.92 -6.54 19.47
N VAL A 112 11.84 -6.21 20.17
CA VAL A 112 11.49 -4.82 20.52
C VAL A 112 11.86 -4.52 21.98
N GLY A 113 12.10 -3.24 22.27
CA GLY A 113 12.31 -2.73 23.62
C GLY A 113 11.02 -2.74 24.45
N PRO A 114 11.11 -2.34 25.73
CA PRO A 114 9.92 -2.13 26.56
C PRO A 114 9.02 -1.05 25.97
N SER A 115 7.71 -1.13 26.28
CA SER A 115 6.75 -0.10 25.90
C SER A 115 7.14 1.25 26.52
N PRO A 116 7.10 2.36 25.77
CA PRO A 116 7.29 3.70 26.34
C PRO A 116 6.09 4.15 27.19
N PHE A 117 4.98 3.41 27.16
CA PHE A 117 3.78 3.72 27.93
C PHE A 117 3.78 3.04 29.30
N HIS A 118 3.69 3.85 30.34
CA HIS A 118 3.60 3.38 31.72
C HIS A 118 2.15 3.01 32.08
N PRO A 119 1.87 1.80 32.62
CA PRO A 119 0.50 1.36 32.91
C PRO A 119 -0.26 2.25 33.91
N SER A 120 0.42 2.91 34.83
CA SER A 120 -0.25 3.80 35.80
C SER A 120 -0.57 5.20 35.27
N MET A 121 -0.09 5.55 34.06
CA MET A 121 -0.24 6.90 33.51
C MET A 121 -1.40 6.96 32.50
N MET A 122 -2.12 8.08 32.53
CA MET A 122 -3.07 8.43 31.48
C MET A 122 -2.38 9.32 30.45
N TYR A 123 -2.37 8.87 29.20
CA TYR A 123 -1.80 9.62 28.08
C TYR A 123 -2.92 10.24 27.26
N CYS A 124 -2.86 11.55 27.02
CA CYS A 124 -3.70 12.22 26.03
C CYS A 124 -2.95 12.25 24.70
N ILE A 125 -3.06 11.17 23.92
CA ILE A 125 -2.40 11.06 22.61
C ILE A 125 -3.38 11.56 21.56
N ARG A 126 -3.33 12.86 21.28
CA ARG A 126 -4.05 13.47 20.16
C ARG A 126 -3.05 14.21 19.30
N ALA A 127 -3.11 13.96 18.01
CA ALA A 127 -2.38 14.74 17.03
C ALA A 127 -3.27 15.03 15.83
N THR A 128 -3.21 16.25 15.34
CA THR A 128 -3.88 16.68 14.12
C THR A 128 -2.81 17.04 13.11
N TRP A 129 -2.79 16.35 11.97
CA TRP A 129 -1.95 16.72 10.84
C TRP A 129 -2.69 17.76 10.00
N PRO A 130 -2.24 19.02 9.87
CA PRO A 130 -3.03 20.08 9.24
C PRO A 130 -3.40 19.81 7.78
N ASP A 131 -4.57 20.27 7.34
CA ASP A 131 -5.10 20.05 5.99
C ASP A 131 -4.13 20.52 4.91
N SER A 132 -3.49 21.68 5.12
CA SER A 132 -2.48 22.24 4.23
C SER A 132 -1.27 21.30 4.01
N GLU A 133 -0.85 20.60 5.07
CA GLU A 133 0.27 19.65 4.98
C GLU A 133 -0.16 18.35 4.30
N ARG A 134 -1.42 17.92 4.50
CA ARG A 134 -2.00 16.78 3.79
C ARG A 134 -2.12 17.04 2.30
N GLU A 135 -2.57 18.23 1.92
CA GLU A 135 -2.65 18.67 0.53
C GLU A 135 -1.26 18.74 -0.12
N ARG A 136 -0.26 19.32 0.57
CA ARG A 136 1.11 19.36 0.07
C ARG A 136 1.68 17.95 -0.13
N PHE A 137 1.38 17.03 0.78
CA PHE A 137 1.80 15.64 0.63
C PHE A 137 1.07 14.93 -0.51
N ALA A 138 -0.24 15.14 -0.67
CA ALA A 138 -1.02 14.58 -1.78
C ALA A 138 -0.48 15.07 -3.13
N ALA A 139 -0.15 16.36 -3.27
CA ALA A 139 0.45 16.91 -4.48
C ALA A 139 1.83 16.31 -4.77
N LEU A 140 2.65 16.06 -3.73
CA LEU A 140 3.92 15.36 -3.89
C LEU A 140 3.72 13.91 -4.34
N GLN A 141 2.73 13.21 -3.78
CA GLN A 141 2.43 11.84 -4.19
C GLN A 141 1.93 11.77 -5.63
N ALA A 142 1.06 12.70 -6.03
CA ALA A 142 0.58 12.83 -7.41
C ALA A 142 1.71 13.15 -8.40
N SER A 143 2.66 14.03 -8.04
CA SER A 143 3.83 14.32 -8.89
C SER A 143 4.84 13.18 -8.97
N ARG A 144 4.84 12.25 -8.00
CA ARG A 144 5.66 11.04 -8.00
C ARG A 144 5.01 9.87 -8.72
N GLN A 145 3.70 9.89 -8.92
CA GLN A 145 3.05 8.91 -9.79
C GLN A 145 3.47 9.23 -11.23
N PRO A 146 4.10 8.28 -11.95
CA PRO A 146 4.35 8.50 -13.37
C PRO A 146 3.01 8.74 -14.06
N ALA A 147 3.00 9.64 -15.05
CA ALA A 147 1.84 9.97 -15.88
C ALA A 147 1.18 8.76 -16.59
N ALA A 148 1.77 7.57 -16.45
CA ALA A 148 1.25 6.28 -16.86
C ALA A 148 0.03 5.77 -16.04
N ALA A 149 -0.27 6.34 -14.87
CA ALA A 149 -1.39 5.90 -14.03
C ALA A 149 -2.74 6.55 -14.37
N SER A 150 -2.90 7.16 -15.56
CA SER A 150 -4.24 7.42 -16.08
C SER A 150 -4.92 6.08 -16.33
N LEU A 151 -5.96 5.79 -15.54
CA LEU A 151 -6.74 4.54 -15.49
C LEU A 151 -7.43 4.14 -16.82
N ASP A 152 -7.19 4.88 -17.89
CA ASP A 152 -7.64 4.58 -19.23
C ASP A 152 -6.51 4.73 -20.23
N LEU A 153 -6.46 3.82 -21.21
CA LEU A 153 -5.67 4.01 -22.42
C LEU A 153 -6.07 5.36 -23.04
N ALA A 154 -5.09 6.24 -23.23
CA ALA A 154 -5.30 7.51 -23.90
C ALA A 154 -5.88 7.25 -25.31
N PRO A 155 -6.66 8.17 -25.90
CA PRO A 155 -7.26 7.98 -27.22
C PRO A 155 -6.24 7.63 -28.32
N SER A 156 -5.02 8.15 -28.22
CA SER A 156 -3.87 7.83 -29.08
C SER A 156 -3.44 6.37 -28.93
N GLU A 157 -3.34 5.88 -27.71
CA GLU A 157 -2.98 4.49 -27.39
C GLU A 157 -4.04 3.52 -27.89
N LYS A 158 -5.34 3.84 -27.73
CA LYS A 158 -6.46 3.02 -28.25
C LYS A 158 -6.42 2.91 -29.78
N THR A 159 -6.04 3.99 -30.46
CA THR A 159 -5.95 4.02 -31.93
C THR A 159 -4.74 3.23 -32.43
N TRP A 160 -3.59 3.37 -31.77
CA TRP A 160 -2.38 2.62 -32.08
C TRP A 160 -2.57 1.12 -31.83
N LEU A 161 -3.18 0.76 -30.71
CA LEU A 161 -3.51 -0.62 -30.37
C LEU A 161 -4.41 -1.27 -31.43
N LYS A 162 -5.48 -0.58 -31.87
CA LYS A 162 -6.34 -1.08 -32.95
C LYS A 162 -5.59 -1.24 -34.27
N LYS A 163 -4.67 -0.33 -34.59
CA LYS A 163 -3.90 -0.38 -35.85
C LYS A 163 -2.93 -1.57 -35.88
N HIS A 164 -2.25 -1.87 -34.78
CA HIS A 164 -1.17 -2.86 -34.74
C HIS A 164 -1.62 -4.24 -34.24
N PHE A 165 -2.65 -4.30 -33.38
CA PHE A 165 -3.07 -5.53 -32.70
C PHE A 165 -4.58 -5.79 -32.78
N GLN A 166 -5.33 -4.96 -33.52
CA GLN A 166 -6.80 -5.02 -33.74
C GLN A 166 -7.67 -4.79 -32.51
N SER A 167 -7.36 -5.40 -31.36
CA SER A 167 -8.12 -5.29 -30.12
C SER A 167 -7.26 -5.51 -28.87
N GLU A 168 -7.69 -4.95 -27.74
CA GLU A 168 -7.00 -5.09 -26.45
C GLU A 168 -6.91 -6.57 -26.05
N PHE A 169 -7.96 -7.33 -26.34
CA PHE A 169 -8.01 -8.77 -26.10
C PHE A 169 -6.91 -9.53 -26.85
N GLN A 170 -6.78 -9.31 -28.17
CA GLN A 170 -5.74 -9.97 -28.96
C GLN A 170 -4.34 -9.55 -28.54
N PHE A 171 -4.13 -8.26 -28.24
CA PHE A 171 -2.87 -7.76 -27.72
C PHE A 171 -2.48 -8.48 -26.41
N LEU A 172 -3.36 -8.49 -25.41
CA LEU A 172 -3.08 -9.13 -24.12
C LEU A 172 -2.85 -10.64 -24.29
N GLN A 173 -3.63 -11.30 -25.14
CA GLN A 173 -3.48 -12.73 -25.41
C GLN A 173 -2.10 -13.09 -26.01
N ILE A 174 -1.57 -12.27 -26.92
CA ILE A 174 -0.23 -12.48 -27.52
C ILE A 174 0.88 -12.44 -26.46
N TYR A 175 0.76 -11.55 -25.47
CA TYR A 175 1.72 -11.41 -24.38
C TYR A 175 1.44 -12.33 -23.19
N GLY A 176 0.48 -13.27 -23.31
CA GLY A 176 0.13 -14.20 -22.24
C GLY A 176 -0.60 -13.55 -21.05
N LEU A 177 -1.18 -12.37 -21.25
CA LEU A 177 -1.86 -11.57 -20.25
C LEU A 177 -3.39 -11.75 -20.37
N SER A 178 -4.09 -11.67 -19.24
CA SER A 178 -5.54 -11.83 -19.19
C SER A 178 -6.28 -10.48 -19.16
N VAL A 179 -7.27 -10.31 -20.04
CA VAL A 179 -8.18 -9.14 -19.99
C VAL A 179 -9.07 -9.14 -18.75
N PHE A 180 -9.17 -10.26 -18.03
CA PHE A 180 -10.03 -10.38 -16.85
C PHE A 180 -9.30 -10.05 -15.53
N ARG A 181 -7.99 -9.79 -15.58
CA ARG A 181 -7.18 -9.46 -14.41
C ARG A 181 -6.65 -8.04 -14.57
N GLU A 182 -7.03 -7.14 -13.67
CA GLU A 182 -6.63 -5.73 -13.78
C GLU A 182 -5.11 -5.54 -13.65
N GLU A 183 -4.45 -6.39 -12.87
CA GLU A 183 -2.98 -6.47 -12.79
C GLU A 183 -2.36 -6.76 -14.18
N ASP A 184 -2.87 -7.77 -14.88
CA ASP A 184 -2.39 -8.16 -16.21
C ASP A 184 -2.73 -7.08 -17.26
N ARG A 185 -3.83 -6.34 -17.08
CA ARG A 185 -4.17 -5.19 -17.95
C ARG A 185 -3.22 -4.02 -17.72
N GLU A 186 -2.80 -3.76 -16.49
CA GLU A 186 -1.80 -2.75 -16.17
C GLU A 186 -0.43 -3.09 -16.76
N GLU A 187 -0.04 -4.36 -16.65
CA GLU A 187 1.17 -4.89 -17.29
C GLU A 187 1.09 -4.72 -18.81
N GLY A 188 -0.04 -5.07 -19.42
CA GLY A 188 -0.29 -4.87 -20.84
C GLY A 188 -0.18 -3.41 -21.29
N ARG A 189 -0.72 -2.46 -20.52
CA ARG A 189 -0.60 -1.02 -20.80
C ARG A 189 0.87 -0.57 -20.79
N THR A 190 1.67 -1.12 -19.87
CA THR A 190 3.11 -0.82 -19.77
C THR A 190 3.89 -1.34 -20.98
N ILE A 191 3.60 -2.58 -21.40
CA ILE A 191 4.18 -3.19 -22.60
C ILE A 191 3.80 -2.37 -23.85
N LEU A 192 2.52 -2.01 -23.99
CA LEU A 192 2.02 -1.21 -25.12
C LEU A 192 2.78 0.11 -25.26
N ARG A 193 2.91 0.86 -24.16
CA ARG A 193 3.64 2.14 -24.13
C ARG A 193 5.12 1.99 -24.48
N THR A 194 5.73 0.90 -24.03
CA THR A 194 7.14 0.59 -24.35
C THR A 194 7.32 0.33 -25.85
N ILE A 195 6.42 -0.44 -26.46
CA ILE A 195 6.48 -0.73 -27.91
C ILE A 195 6.16 0.52 -28.74
N MET A 196 5.22 1.35 -28.28
CA MET A 196 4.92 2.63 -28.93
C MET A 196 6.13 3.57 -28.92
N ALA A 197 6.80 3.72 -27.77
CA ALA A 197 7.99 4.55 -27.63
C ALA A 197 9.16 4.07 -28.51
N HIS A 198 9.38 2.76 -28.62
CA HIS A 198 10.42 2.21 -29.51
C HIS A 198 10.09 2.27 -31.01
N ASN A 199 8.82 2.34 -31.40
CA ASN A 199 8.46 2.51 -32.81
C ASN A 199 8.61 3.95 -33.30
N GLU A 200 8.54 4.96 -32.42
CA GLU A 200 8.73 6.37 -32.80
C GLU A 200 10.20 6.70 -33.12
N ASP A 201 11.15 5.91 -32.61
CA ASP A 201 12.60 6.09 -32.84
C ASP A 201 13.18 5.21 -33.98
N GLY A 202 12.34 4.42 -34.66
CA GLY A 202 12.80 3.31 -35.51
C GLY A 202 12.10 3.23 -36.86
N ALA A 203 12.12 4.30 -37.65
CA ALA A 203 11.81 4.21 -39.08
C ALA A 203 12.96 3.49 -39.81
N SER A 204 12.98 2.15 -39.81
CA SER A 204 13.73 1.37 -40.79
C SER A 204 13.05 0.05 -41.13
N ASP A 205 13.04 -0.21 -42.43
CA ASP A 205 12.18 -1.08 -43.21
C ASP A 205 12.58 -2.57 -43.25
N ASN A 206 11.61 -3.41 -43.66
CA ASN A 206 11.70 -4.81 -44.16
C ASN A 206 12.07 -5.94 -43.17
N LYS A 207 11.50 -7.16 -43.23
CA LYS A 207 11.00 -7.92 -44.39
C LYS A 207 10.05 -9.06 -43.95
N LYS A 208 9.14 -9.42 -44.84
CA LYS A 208 8.25 -10.60 -44.81
C LYS A 208 8.99 -11.93 -44.58
N SER A 209 8.34 -12.84 -43.87
CA SER A 209 8.42 -14.30 -44.04
C SER A 209 7.07 -14.88 -43.58
N ASP A 210 6.12 -15.06 -44.48
CA ASP A 210 5.84 -16.31 -45.22
C ASP A 210 5.10 -17.37 -44.38
N GLY A 211 3.80 -17.45 -44.70
CA GLY A 211 2.89 -18.61 -44.69
C GLY A 211 3.11 -19.76 -43.72
N PHE A 212 2.13 -19.97 -42.85
CA PHE A 212 1.76 -21.32 -42.42
C PHE A 212 0.24 -21.46 -42.41
N ASP A 213 -0.28 -22.10 -43.47
CA ASP A 213 -1.65 -22.59 -43.58
C ASP A 213 -1.90 -23.69 -42.54
N PHE A 214 -3.08 -23.69 -41.92
CA PHE A 214 -3.62 -24.92 -41.35
C PHE A 214 -5.00 -25.16 -41.93
N GLU A 215 -5.03 -26.03 -42.93
CA GLU A 215 -6.22 -26.60 -43.52
C GLU A 215 -6.82 -27.64 -42.57
N THR A 216 -8.12 -27.46 -42.30
CA THR A 216 -9.17 -28.44 -42.02
C THR A 216 -8.79 -29.86 -41.54
N ARG A 217 -9.18 -30.20 -40.32
CA ARG A 217 -10.13 -31.31 -40.08
C ARG A 217 -10.76 -31.29 -38.70
#